data_AF-K1QSK2-F1
#
_entry.id   AF-K1QSK2-F1
#
_cell.length_a   1.000
_cell.length_b   1.000
_cell.length_c   1.000
_cell.angle_alpha   90.00
_cell.angle_beta   90.00
_cell.angle_gamma   90.00
#
_symmetry.space_group_name_H-M   'P 1'
#
loop_
_entity.id
_entity.type
_entity.pdbx_description
1 polymer ?
#
loop_
_entity_poly.entity_id
_entity_poly.type
_entity_poly.pdbx_seq_one_letter_code
_entity_poly.pdbx_strand_id
1 'polypeptide(L)'
;MSYTICNVNPCTLGSKSIIKEKRNAALLRPSTASSVYRERFHDVAFEVSIDRASFEQRGFFRGPGVTGRMEEVLLDYPAIGQYFRMRITQGVDEKRNAALFRPCSASSVFNNFHHYWGTTFATDGVYLIFETTQVYASGYENAPWLTVILEGPLVISFVRVFNRLDRDGQRFHDVAFEVSNDGVSFKQRGFFKGPGMTEQVMEILFDYPTIGQYVRLQITQGSSNILNLVEIEIYTTY
;
A
#
# COMPACT_ATOMS: atom_id res chain seq x y z
N MET A 1 53.10 -38.13 -12.98
CA MET A 1 52.72 -38.42 -14.37
C MET A 1 51.21 -38.62 -14.42
N SER A 2 50.59 -37.89 -15.34
CA SER A 2 49.34 -38.19 -16.07
C SER A 2 48.02 -38.49 -15.35
N TYR A 3 47.08 -37.58 -15.64
CA TYR A 3 45.61 -37.65 -15.72
C TYR A 3 44.97 -39.00 -16.05
N THR A 4 43.69 -39.18 -15.68
CA THR A 4 42.60 -39.67 -16.58
C THR A 4 41.20 -39.32 -16.04
N ILE A 5 40.35 -38.95 -17.00
CA ILE A 5 38.97 -38.44 -16.99
C ILE A 5 37.94 -39.57 -16.85
N CYS A 6 36.73 -39.30 -16.35
CA CYS A 6 35.51 -39.92 -16.88
C CYS A 6 34.28 -39.00 -16.77
N ASN A 7 33.69 -38.75 -17.94
CA ASN A 7 32.44 -38.08 -18.25
C ASN A 7 31.25 -39.04 -18.10
N VAL A 8 30.07 -38.55 -17.70
CA VAL A 8 28.77 -38.91 -18.31
C VAL A 8 27.68 -37.88 -17.97
N ASN A 9 27.07 -37.31 -19.03
CA ASN A 9 25.82 -36.52 -19.11
C ASN A 9 24.57 -37.45 -19.05
N PRO A 10 23.26 -37.03 -19.19
CA PRO A 10 22.65 -35.71 -19.55
C PRO A 10 21.32 -35.33 -18.80
N CYS A 11 20.70 -34.20 -19.24
CA CYS A 11 19.29 -33.73 -19.07
C CYS A 11 19.01 -32.81 -17.85
N THR A 12 18.32 -31.66 -17.88
CA THR A 12 17.62 -30.86 -18.91
C THR A 12 17.26 -29.47 -18.31
N LEU A 13 17.25 -28.42 -19.14
CA LEU A 13 16.66 -27.07 -18.94
C LEU A 13 17.22 -26.11 -17.85
N GLY A 14 18.25 -25.34 -18.25
CA GLY A 14 18.01 -23.92 -18.56
C GLY A 14 18.14 -22.85 -17.48
N SER A 15 19.16 -22.88 -16.62
CA SER A 15 19.60 -21.69 -15.87
C SER A 15 20.51 -20.82 -16.74
N LYS A 16 20.02 -19.66 -17.20
CA LYS A 16 20.87 -18.68 -17.89
C LYS A 16 21.79 -18.01 -16.87
N SER A 17 23.07 -18.35 -16.95
CA SER A 17 24.19 -17.60 -16.38
C SER A 17 24.24 -16.19 -17.00
N ILE A 18 24.22 -15.14 -16.18
CA ILE A 18 24.54 -13.77 -16.64
C ILE A 18 25.96 -13.42 -16.22
N ILE A 19 26.73 -12.96 -17.20
CA ILE A 19 28.16 -12.73 -17.19
C ILE A 19 28.49 -11.48 -16.36
N LYS A 20 29.44 -11.62 -15.42
CA LYS A 20 29.99 -10.54 -14.59
C LYS A 20 30.88 -9.61 -15.44
N GLU A 21 30.58 -8.32 -15.46
CA GLU A 21 31.51 -7.31 -15.97
C GLU A 21 32.32 -6.73 -14.80
N LYS A 22 33.60 -7.10 -14.71
CA LYS A 22 34.57 -6.45 -13.81
C LYS A 22 35.02 -5.15 -14.44
N ARG A 23 34.71 -4.00 -13.82
CA ARG A 23 35.49 -2.77 -14.05
C ARG A 23 36.61 -2.69 -13.02
N ASN A 24 37.84 -2.83 -13.50
CA ASN A 24 39.06 -2.76 -12.70
C ASN A 24 39.24 -1.35 -12.10
N ALA A 25 39.38 -1.28 -10.78
CA ALA A 25 39.88 -0.10 -10.08
C ALA A 25 41.40 -0.01 -10.26
N ALA A 26 41.90 1.11 -10.78
CA ALA A 26 43.32 1.40 -10.84
C ALA A 26 43.81 1.98 -9.50
N LEU A 27 44.72 1.25 -8.86
CA LEU A 27 45.86 1.69 -8.02
C LEU A 27 45.71 2.92 -7.11
N LEU A 28 45.40 2.71 -5.83
CA LEU A 28 45.87 3.53 -4.69
C LEU A 28 46.09 2.66 -3.42
N ARG A 29 47.08 3.04 -2.60
CA ARG A 29 47.70 2.32 -1.46
C ARG A 29 46.77 2.08 -0.23
N PRO A 30 47.14 1.21 0.74
CA PRO A 30 46.19 0.62 1.68
C PRO A 30 46.04 1.44 2.97
N SER A 31 44.93 2.17 3.08
CA SER A 31 44.28 2.51 4.35
C SER A 31 42.87 2.97 4.04
N THR A 32 41.89 2.43 4.77
CA THR A 32 40.44 2.70 4.63
C THR A 32 39.83 2.34 3.27
N ALA A 33 39.73 1.04 2.97
CA ALA A 33 38.87 0.57 1.87
C ALA A 33 37.49 0.23 2.44
N SER A 34 36.51 1.12 2.26
CA SER A 34 35.10 0.68 2.25
C SER A 34 34.83 0.07 0.88
N SER A 35 34.28 -1.15 0.85
CA SER A 35 33.85 -1.78 -0.39
C SER A 35 32.36 -1.55 -0.55
N VAL A 36 31.98 -0.65 -1.46
CA VAL A 36 30.57 -0.45 -1.83
C VAL A 36 30.21 -1.46 -2.92
N TYR A 37 29.36 -2.43 -2.59
CA TYR A 37 28.73 -3.30 -3.57
C TYR A 37 27.37 -2.73 -3.96
N ARG A 38 27.17 -2.50 -5.27
CA ARG A 38 25.94 -1.93 -5.81
C ARG A 38 25.36 -2.92 -6.82
N GLU A 39 24.34 -3.68 -6.39
CA GLU A 39 23.54 -4.48 -7.32
C GLU A 39 22.22 -3.78 -7.59
N ARG A 40 21.85 -3.72 -8.88
CA ARG A 40 20.55 -3.23 -9.34
C ARG A 40 19.69 -4.45 -9.65
N PHE A 41 18.72 -4.72 -8.80
CA PHE A 41 17.54 -5.50 -9.17
C PHE A 41 16.45 -4.50 -9.54
N HIS A 42 15.56 -4.87 -10.46
CA HIS A 42 14.49 -4.02 -10.98
C HIS A 42 13.92 -3.09 -9.90
N ASP A 43 14.19 -1.79 -10.07
CA ASP A 43 13.74 -0.63 -9.29
C ASP A 43 14.03 -0.56 -7.77
N VAL A 44 14.94 -1.38 -7.23
CA VAL A 44 15.41 -1.25 -5.83
C VAL A 44 16.94 -1.17 -5.76
N ALA A 45 17.45 -0.11 -5.12
CA ALA A 45 18.88 0.06 -4.85
C ALA A 45 19.17 -0.26 -3.37
N PHE A 46 20.11 -1.17 -3.14
CA PHE A 46 20.62 -1.50 -1.81
C PHE A 46 22.00 -0.86 -1.61
N GLU A 47 22.24 -0.32 -0.41
CA GLU A 47 23.56 0.14 0.01
C GLU A 47 23.90 -0.54 1.35
N VAL A 48 24.94 -1.36 1.34
CA VAL A 48 25.45 -2.05 2.54
C VAL A 48 26.84 -1.49 2.81
N SER A 49 26.99 -0.72 3.90
CA SER A 49 28.28 -0.26 4.41
C SER A 49 28.71 -1.14 5.57
N ILE A 50 29.92 -1.69 5.51
CA ILE A 50 30.51 -2.50 6.57
C ILE A 50 31.76 -1.77 7.05
N ASP A 51 31.71 -1.20 8.26
CA ASP A 51 32.88 -0.65 8.95
C ASP A 51 33.50 -1.73 9.86
N ARG A 52 34.84 -1.81 9.89
CA ARG A 52 35.58 -2.80 10.68
C ARG A 52 35.61 -2.49 12.18
N ALA A 53 35.20 -1.30 12.61
CA ALA A 53 35.36 -0.87 14.01
C ALA A 53 34.10 -0.98 14.89
N SER A 54 32.90 -1.09 14.31
CA SER A 54 31.66 -1.21 15.07
C SER A 54 30.55 -1.79 14.23
N PHE A 55 29.95 -2.88 14.71
CA PHE A 55 28.85 -3.56 14.04
C PHE A 55 27.53 -2.79 14.31
N GLU A 56 27.30 -1.68 13.61
CA GLU A 56 25.98 -1.02 13.58
C GLU A 56 25.29 -1.27 12.23
N GLN A 57 24.17 -2.01 12.27
CA GLN A 57 23.27 -2.19 11.13
C GLN A 57 22.43 -0.91 10.94
N ARG A 58 22.67 -0.16 9.85
CA ARG A 58 21.74 0.87 9.39
C ARG A 58 21.44 0.65 7.91
N GLY A 59 20.25 0.12 7.62
CA GLY A 59 19.71 0.02 6.25
C GLY A 59 18.47 0.91 6.13
N PHE A 60 18.42 1.74 5.09
CA PHE A 60 17.24 2.54 4.73
C PHE A 60 16.58 1.97 3.48
N PHE A 61 15.26 1.83 3.48
CA PHE A 61 14.46 1.35 2.35
C PHE A 61 13.72 2.52 1.68
N ARG A 62 13.79 2.64 0.35
CA ARG A 62 12.88 3.47 -0.46
C ARG A 62 12.61 2.80 -1.82
N GLY A 63 11.33 2.62 -2.17
CA GLY A 63 10.87 2.22 -3.52
C GLY A 63 9.43 1.68 -3.51
N PRO A 64 8.57 2.00 -4.51
CA PRO A 64 7.18 1.53 -4.56
C PRO A 64 6.99 0.27 -5.43
N GLY A 65 6.14 -0.65 -4.97
CA GLY A 65 5.40 -1.64 -5.78
C GLY A 65 6.21 -2.68 -6.56
N VAL A 66 6.45 -3.86 -5.97
CA VAL A 66 6.85 -5.08 -6.72
C VAL A 66 6.21 -6.32 -6.07
N THR A 67 5.60 -7.18 -6.89
CA THR A 67 5.03 -8.50 -6.53
C THR A 67 6.14 -9.54 -6.30
N GLY A 68 5.93 -10.40 -5.30
CA GLY A 68 7.01 -11.14 -4.64
C GLY A 68 7.70 -12.25 -5.45
N ARG A 69 8.98 -12.46 -5.09
CA ARG A 69 9.67 -13.75 -5.13
C ARG A 69 10.73 -13.74 -4.03
N MET A 70 10.82 -14.80 -3.24
CA MET A 70 11.92 -14.98 -2.28
C MET A 70 13.23 -15.09 -3.06
N GLU A 71 14.14 -14.14 -2.88
CA GLU A 71 15.52 -14.26 -3.35
C GLU A 71 16.45 -14.37 -2.15
N GLU A 72 17.08 -15.53 -1.99
CA GLU A 72 18.18 -15.72 -1.05
C GLU A 72 19.46 -15.14 -1.67
N VAL A 73 20.03 -14.11 -1.03
CA VAL A 73 21.34 -13.56 -1.44
C VAL A 73 22.41 -14.13 -0.52
N LEU A 74 23.22 -15.05 -1.05
CA LEU A 74 24.44 -15.53 -0.40
C LEU A 74 25.60 -14.61 -0.78
N LEU A 75 26.06 -13.81 0.17
CA LEU A 75 27.29 -13.03 0.00
C LEU A 75 28.50 -13.89 0.41
N ASP A 76 29.29 -14.27 -0.57
CA ASP A 76 30.50 -15.08 -0.37
C ASP A 76 31.71 -14.18 -0.07
N TYR A 77 32.27 -14.33 1.13
CA TYR A 77 33.45 -13.59 1.59
C TYR A 77 34.63 -14.55 1.78
N PRO A 78 35.39 -14.88 0.72
CA PRO A 78 36.45 -15.89 0.77
C PRO A 78 37.63 -15.51 1.68
N ALA A 79 37.72 -14.26 2.14
CA ALA A 79 38.81 -13.77 2.99
C ALA A 79 38.70 -14.19 4.47
N ILE A 80 37.53 -14.62 4.95
CA ILE A 80 37.29 -14.96 6.37
C ILE A 80 36.52 -16.27 6.60
N GLY A 81 36.20 -17.02 5.53
CA GLY A 81 35.59 -18.36 5.63
C GLY A 81 34.20 -18.37 6.30
N GLN A 82 33.50 -17.23 6.33
CA GLN A 82 32.17 -17.10 6.90
C GLN A 82 31.14 -16.77 5.80
N TYR A 83 30.00 -17.45 5.88
CA TYR A 83 28.83 -17.16 5.06
C TYR A 83 27.86 -16.33 5.89
N PHE A 84 27.59 -15.09 5.45
CA PHE A 84 26.54 -14.28 6.04
C PHE A 84 25.21 -14.66 5.39
N ARG A 85 24.33 -15.29 6.17
CA ARG A 85 22.96 -15.56 5.74
C ARG A 85 22.11 -14.34 6.00
N MET A 86 21.96 -13.48 5.00
CA MET A 86 20.99 -12.40 5.07
C MET A 86 19.63 -12.94 4.63
N ARG A 87 18.70 -13.06 5.58
CA ARG A 87 17.29 -13.21 5.24
C ARG A 87 16.72 -11.83 5.01
N ILE A 88 16.56 -11.45 3.75
CA ILE A 88 15.71 -10.31 3.41
C ILE A 88 14.29 -10.85 3.46
N THR A 89 13.69 -10.84 4.65
CA THR A 89 12.23 -10.87 4.72
C THR A 89 11.81 -9.52 4.17
N GLN A 90 11.43 -9.45 2.90
CA GLN A 90 10.63 -8.34 2.42
C GLN A 90 9.34 -8.44 3.23
N GLY A 91 9.28 -7.74 4.35
CA GLY A 91 8.05 -7.49 5.07
C GLY A 91 7.21 -6.68 4.10
N VAL A 92 6.50 -7.37 3.21
CA VAL A 92 5.27 -6.83 2.68
C VAL A 92 4.42 -6.74 3.93
N ASP A 93 4.41 -5.58 4.59
CA ASP A 93 3.25 -5.21 5.39
C ASP A 93 2.12 -5.22 4.35
N GLU A 94 1.47 -6.37 4.18
CA GLU A 94 0.33 -6.53 3.30
C GLU A 94 -0.74 -5.61 3.86
N LYS A 95 -0.77 -4.39 3.34
CA LYS A 95 -1.82 -3.43 3.70
C LYS A 95 -3.12 -4.04 3.22
N ARG A 96 -3.91 -4.54 4.16
CA ARG A 96 -5.19 -5.18 3.92
C ARG A 96 -6.25 -4.10 3.82
N ASN A 97 -7.15 -4.20 2.83
CA ASN A 97 -8.40 -3.46 2.85
C ASN A 97 -9.28 -4.01 4.00
N ALA A 98 -9.25 -3.33 5.14
CA ALA A 98 -10.02 -3.66 6.32
C ALA A 98 -11.51 -3.30 6.19
N ALA A 99 -11.88 -2.49 5.19
CA ALA A 99 -13.27 -2.13 4.91
C ALA A 99 -14.03 -3.20 4.13
N LEU A 100 -13.33 -4.13 3.46
CA LEU A 100 -13.98 -5.13 2.60
C LEU A 100 -15.02 -5.96 3.37
N PHE A 101 -16.25 -5.96 2.85
CA PHE A 101 -17.47 -6.57 3.39
C PHE A 101 -17.82 -6.14 4.82
N ARG A 102 -17.34 -4.97 5.25
CA ARG A 102 -17.68 -4.43 6.57
C ARG A 102 -19.06 -3.78 6.55
N PRO A 103 -19.80 -3.87 7.67
CA PRO A 103 -21.06 -3.15 7.78
C PRO A 103 -20.82 -1.64 7.75
N CYS A 104 -21.73 -0.95 7.07
CA CYS A 104 -21.72 0.50 6.93
C CYS A 104 -23.06 1.10 7.38
N SER A 105 -23.01 2.22 8.07
CA SER A 105 -24.16 3.06 8.41
C SER A 105 -24.06 4.42 7.73
N ALA A 106 -25.17 5.08 7.49
CA ALA A 106 -25.22 6.35 6.77
C ALA A 106 -26.26 7.30 7.39
N SER A 107 -26.15 8.59 7.06
CA SER A 107 -27.17 9.58 7.39
C SER A 107 -28.52 9.24 6.75
N SER A 108 -28.50 8.84 5.48
CA SER A 108 -29.66 8.41 4.72
C SER A 108 -29.25 7.62 3.48
N VAL A 109 -30.23 7.07 2.78
CA VAL A 109 -30.07 6.45 1.45
C VAL A 109 -30.98 7.18 0.47
N PHE A 110 -30.50 7.48 -0.74
CA PHE A 110 -31.23 8.24 -1.73
C PHE A 110 -32.62 7.64 -2.00
N ASN A 111 -33.67 8.42 -1.77
CA ASN A 111 -35.08 8.02 -1.86
C ASN A 111 -35.44 6.72 -1.10
N ASN A 112 -34.65 6.34 -0.10
CA ASN A 112 -34.81 5.07 0.64
C ASN A 112 -34.74 3.81 -0.25
N PHE A 113 -34.11 3.89 -1.44
CA PHE A 113 -33.96 2.77 -2.37
C PHE A 113 -32.65 2.01 -2.13
N HIS A 114 -32.63 1.22 -1.06
CA HIS A 114 -31.45 0.46 -0.64
C HIS A 114 -30.91 -0.51 -1.70
N HIS A 115 -31.76 -1.05 -2.58
CA HIS A 115 -31.32 -1.97 -3.64
C HIS A 115 -30.56 -1.28 -4.78
N TYR A 116 -30.64 0.05 -4.89
CA TYR A 116 -29.89 0.83 -5.87
C TYR A 116 -28.75 1.64 -5.24
N TRP A 117 -28.92 2.11 -3.99
CA TRP A 117 -28.03 3.10 -3.36
C TRP A 117 -27.55 2.73 -1.95
N GLY A 118 -27.73 1.47 -1.55
CA GLY A 118 -27.46 1.00 -0.20
C GLY A 118 -26.00 1.16 0.24
N THR A 119 -25.79 1.20 1.55
CA THR A 119 -24.47 1.34 2.16
C THR A 119 -23.56 0.13 1.92
N THR A 120 -24.13 -1.03 1.58
CA THR A 120 -23.38 -2.26 1.27
C THR A 120 -22.51 -2.11 0.04
N PHE A 121 -22.93 -1.32 -0.95
CA PHE A 121 -22.17 -1.09 -2.18
C PHE A 121 -20.85 -0.35 -1.92
N ALA A 122 -20.73 0.39 -0.82
CA ALA A 122 -19.52 1.16 -0.53
C ALA A 122 -18.33 0.28 -0.11
N THR A 123 -18.54 -1.01 0.16
CA THR A 123 -17.51 -1.90 0.73
C THR A 123 -17.58 -3.32 0.17
N ASP A 124 -18.21 -3.51 -0.99
CA ASP A 124 -18.44 -4.83 -1.57
C ASP A 124 -17.28 -5.31 -2.46
N GLY A 125 -16.25 -4.47 -2.63
CA GLY A 125 -15.08 -4.75 -3.46
C GLY A 125 -15.31 -4.51 -4.96
N VAL A 126 -16.44 -3.89 -5.35
CA VAL A 126 -16.79 -3.66 -6.75
C VAL A 126 -16.65 -2.19 -7.11
N TYR A 127 -15.54 -1.84 -7.77
CA TYR A 127 -15.22 -0.45 -8.16
C TYR A 127 -15.30 -0.17 -9.67
N LEU A 128 -15.62 -1.17 -10.51
CA LEU A 128 -15.77 -1.05 -11.96
C LEU A 128 -17.25 -1.17 -12.36
N ILE A 129 -18.05 -0.20 -11.93
CA ILE A 129 -19.49 -0.15 -12.17
C ILE A 129 -19.80 0.98 -13.17
N PHE A 130 -20.15 0.62 -14.40
CA PHE A 130 -20.59 1.56 -15.43
C PHE A 130 -22.09 1.85 -15.39
N GLU A 131 -22.81 1.17 -14.50
CA GLU A 131 -24.21 1.44 -14.24
C GLU A 131 -24.38 2.70 -13.39
N THR A 132 -25.54 3.36 -13.53
CA THR A 132 -25.82 4.54 -12.71
C THR A 132 -26.10 4.19 -11.25
N THR A 133 -26.48 2.94 -10.96
CA THR A 133 -26.90 2.36 -9.68
C THR A 133 -25.82 1.41 -9.12
N GLN A 134 -26.08 0.78 -7.96
CA GLN A 134 -25.13 -0.10 -7.26
C GLN A 134 -23.89 0.64 -6.76
N VAL A 135 -24.09 1.91 -6.38
CA VAL A 135 -23.10 2.76 -5.72
C VAL A 135 -23.78 3.32 -4.49
N TYR A 136 -23.04 3.65 -3.43
CA TYR A 136 -23.67 4.33 -2.31
C TYR A 136 -24.06 5.76 -2.71
N ALA A 137 -25.27 6.19 -2.32
CA ALA A 137 -25.71 7.58 -2.41
C ALA A 137 -26.65 7.95 -1.26
N SER A 138 -26.38 9.07 -0.59
CA SER A 138 -27.29 9.67 0.38
C SER A 138 -28.46 10.39 -0.30
N GLY A 139 -29.48 10.75 0.48
CA GLY A 139 -30.43 11.80 0.11
C GLY A 139 -29.79 13.19 0.07
N TYR A 140 -30.58 14.20 -0.31
CA TYR A 140 -30.19 15.61 -0.23
C TYR A 140 -30.20 16.08 1.21
N GLU A 141 -29.03 16.45 1.73
CA GLU A 141 -28.84 16.82 3.14
C GLU A 141 -27.78 17.93 3.28
N ASN A 142 -27.74 18.62 4.42
CA ASN A 142 -26.69 19.61 4.68
C ASN A 142 -25.32 18.97 4.91
N ALA A 143 -25.27 17.87 5.67
CA ALA A 143 -24.02 17.23 6.07
C ALA A 143 -24.13 15.69 6.00
N PRO A 144 -24.39 15.12 4.81
CA PRO A 144 -24.53 13.68 4.64
C PRO A 144 -23.24 12.97 5.04
N TRP A 145 -23.38 11.79 5.63
CA TRP A 145 -22.25 11.00 6.11
C TRP A 145 -22.41 9.50 5.85
N LEU A 146 -21.28 8.80 5.76
CA LEU A 146 -21.17 7.35 5.69
C LEU A 146 -20.11 6.90 6.70
N THR A 147 -20.42 5.91 7.53
CA THR A 147 -19.50 5.32 8.50
C THR A 147 -19.27 3.85 8.20
N VAL A 148 -18.02 3.46 8.03
CA VAL A 148 -17.58 2.06 7.95
C VAL A 148 -17.21 1.56 9.35
N ILE A 149 -17.69 0.38 9.72
CA ILE A 149 -17.44 -0.25 11.02
C ILE A 149 -16.44 -1.41 10.85
N LEU A 150 -15.22 -1.22 11.35
CA LEU A 150 -14.13 -2.19 11.27
C LEU A 150 -14.28 -3.32 12.31
N GLU A 151 -13.52 -4.42 12.14
CA GLU A 151 -13.50 -5.58 13.06
C GLU A 151 -13.01 -5.26 14.48
N GLY A 152 -12.42 -4.09 14.67
CA GLY A 152 -11.96 -3.57 15.94
C GLY A 152 -11.19 -2.28 15.72
N PRO A 153 -10.58 -1.73 16.78
CA PRO A 153 -9.67 -0.61 16.65
C PRO A 153 -8.43 -1.04 15.86
N LEU A 154 -8.27 -0.52 14.65
CA LEU A 154 -7.13 -0.81 13.77
C LEU A 154 -6.28 0.43 13.54
N VAL A 155 -4.98 0.23 13.30
CA VAL A 155 -4.08 1.30 12.88
C VAL A 155 -4.33 1.57 11.40
N ILE A 156 -4.96 2.71 11.10
CA ILE A 156 -5.29 3.13 9.75
C ILE A 156 -4.05 3.78 9.12
N SER A 157 -3.63 3.25 7.97
CA SER A 157 -2.58 3.80 7.12
C SER A 157 -3.11 4.93 6.24
N PHE A 158 -4.12 4.63 5.42
CA PHE A 158 -4.77 5.60 4.52
C PHE A 158 -6.15 5.10 4.12
N VAL A 159 -6.95 6.01 3.60
CA VAL A 159 -8.27 5.71 3.04
C VAL A 159 -8.24 5.96 1.54
N ARG A 160 -8.77 5.04 0.75
CA ARG A 160 -8.96 5.21 -0.69
C ARG A 160 -10.45 5.28 -0.99
N VAL A 161 -10.85 6.25 -1.78
CA VAL A 161 -12.24 6.43 -2.21
C VAL A 161 -12.31 6.40 -3.72
N PHE A 162 -13.18 5.56 -4.26
CA PHE A 162 -13.51 5.48 -5.67
C PHE A 162 -14.76 6.32 -5.91
N ASN A 163 -14.59 7.44 -6.63
CA ASN A 163 -15.72 8.28 -7.00
C ASN A 163 -16.55 7.61 -8.10
N ARG A 164 -17.78 8.12 -8.31
CA ARG A 164 -18.66 7.64 -9.39
C ARG A 164 -17.96 7.64 -10.75
N LEU A 165 -18.18 6.59 -11.52
CA LEU A 165 -17.59 6.43 -12.85
C LEU A 165 -18.41 7.10 -13.96
N ASP A 166 -19.72 7.23 -13.81
CA ASP A 166 -20.62 7.63 -14.89
C ASP A 166 -20.82 9.15 -14.97
N ARG A 167 -21.07 9.80 -13.82
CA ARG A 167 -21.31 11.24 -13.70
C ARG A 167 -21.28 11.67 -12.25
N ASP A 168 -21.47 12.98 -12.03
CA ASP A 168 -21.72 13.56 -10.70
C ASP A 168 -20.56 13.40 -9.71
N GLY A 169 -19.33 13.15 -10.19
CA GLY A 169 -18.16 13.03 -9.31
C GLY A 169 -17.86 14.33 -8.52
N GLN A 170 -18.27 15.49 -9.04
CA GLN A 170 -18.13 16.78 -8.36
C GLN A 170 -18.93 16.89 -7.05
N ARG A 171 -19.89 15.98 -6.81
CA ARG A 171 -20.65 15.93 -5.55
C ARG A 171 -19.78 15.51 -4.36
N PHE A 172 -18.67 14.82 -4.61
CA PHE A 172 -17.70 14.53 -3.57
C PHE A 172 -16.82 15.76 -3.32
N HIS A 173 -17.18 16.60 -2.35
CA HIS A 173 -16.45 17.83 -2.01
C HIS A 173 -16.48 18.13 -0.50
N ASP A 174 -15.50 18.88 -0.02
CA ASP A 174 -15.38 19.30 1.39
C ASP A 174 -15.59 18.17 2.41
N VAL A 175 -15.01 17.00 2.12
CA VAL A 175 -15.22 15.77 2.89
C VAL A 175 -14.21 15.68 4.03
N ALA A 176 -14.71 15.68 5.26
CA ALA A 176 -13.94 15.32 6.44
C ALA A 176 -13.86 13.80 6.57
N PHE A 177 -12.66 13.31 6.84
CA PHE A 177 -12.40 11.92 7.19
C PHE A 177 -12.18 11.87 8.69
N GLU A 178 -13.12 11.28 9.39
CA GLU A 178 -13.18 11.29 10.84
C GLU A 178 -13.10 9.87 11.37
N VAL A 179 -12.46 9.73 12.53
CA VAL A 179 -12.22 8.43 13.14
C VAL A 179 -12.66 8.43 14.59
N SER A 180 -13.27 7.33 15.01
CA SER A 180 -13.73 7.10 16.37
C SER A 180 -13.41 5.66 16.84
N ASN A 181 -13.26 5.50 18.16
CA ASN A 181 -13.18 4.19 18.83
C ASN A 181 -14.52 3.75 19.44
N ASP A 182 -15.45 4.67 19.68
CA ASP A 182 -16.71 4.44 20.42
C ASP A 182 -17.96 4.58 19.53
N GLY A 183 -17.80 5.04 18.28
CA GLY A 183 -18.91 5.33 17.36
C GLY A 183 -19.68 6.61 17.68
N VAL A 184 -19.23 7.41 18.66
CA VAL A 184 -19.91 8.63 19.13
C VAL A 184 -19.00 9.85 19.00
N SER A 185 -17.76 9.73 19.50
CA SER A 185 -16.77 10.80 19.56
C SER A 185 -15.85 10.77 18.34
N PHE A 186 -16.28 11.39 17.24
CA PHE A 186 -15.52 11.47 16.00
C PHE A 186 -14.48 12.59 16.04
N LYS A 187 -13.27 12.30 15.54
CA LYS A 187 -12.19 13.28 15.36
C LYS A 187 -11.77 13.30 13.91
N GLN A 188 -11.69 14.48 13.32
CA GLN A 188 -11.14 14.65 11.98
C GLN A 188 -9.65 14.27 11.94
N ARG A 189 -9.27 13.53 10.90
CA ARG A 189 -7.93 12.96 10.67
C ARG A 189 -7.42 13.18 9.25
N GLY A 190 -8.33 13.41 8.31
CA GLY A 190 -8.03 13.82 6.96
C GLY A 190 -9.12 14.74 6.43
N PHE A 191 -8.82 15.43 5.33
CA PHE A 191 -9.77 16.30 4.66
C PHE A 191 -9.53 16.31 3.16
N PHE A 192 -10.60 16.19 2.39
CA PHE A 192 -10.58 16.36 0.96
C PHE A 192 -11.37 17.62 0.59
N LYS A 193 -10.66 18.64 0.08
CA LYS A 193 -11.30 19.90 -0.29
C LYS A 193 -12.24 19.73 -1.48
N GLY A 194 -11.83 18.96 -2.48
CA GLY A 194 -12.58 18.77 -3.72
C GLY A 194 -12.76 20.05 -4.55
N PRO A 195 -13.73 20.04 -5.47
CA PRO A 195 -14.60 18.90 -5.80
C PRO A 195 -13.81 17.74 -6.43
N GLY A 196 -14.32 16.53 -6.26
CA GLY A 196 -13.83 15.36 -6.97
C GLY A 196 -14.19 15.41 -8.46
N MET A 197 -13.57 14.53 -9.24
CA MET A 197 -13.93 14.29 -10.63
C MET A 197 -14.59 12.92 -10.78
N THR A 198 -15.42 12.76 -11.81
CA THR A 198 -15.90 11.45 -12.23
C THR A 198 -14.69 10.54 -12.52
N GLU A 199 -14.79 9.26 -12.15
CA GLU A 199 -13.74 8.24 -12.25
C GLU A 199 -12.50 8.49 -11.37
N GLN A 200 -12.51 9.54 -10.54
CA GLN A 200 -11.37 9.85 -9.70
C GLN A 200 -11.23 8.85 -8.56
N VAL A 201 -10.01 8.35 -8.39
CA VAL A 201 -9.59 7.63 -7.17
C VAL A 201 -8.83 8.61 -6.28
N MET A 202 -9.29 8.76 -5.04
CA MET A 202 -8.71 9.67 -4.06
C MET A 202 -8.06 8.87 -2.94
N GLU A 203 -6.77 9.07 -2.72
CA GLU A 203 -6.06 8.53 -1.55
C GLU A 203 -5.88 9.63 -0.53
N ILE A 204 -6.44 9.41 0.66
CA ILE A 204 -6.42 10.35 1.77
C ILE A 204 -5.48 9.80 2.83
N LEU A 205 -4.36 10.51 2.98
CA LEU A 205 -3.42 10.29 4.07
C LEU A 205 -3.92 11.03 5.30
N PHE A 206 -3.80 10.38 6.46
CA PHE A 206 -4.07 11.04 7.73
C PHE A 206 -2.81 11.73 8.24
N ASP A 207 -2.98 12.86 8.94
CA ASP A 207 -1.87 13.71 9.38
C ASP A 207 -0.90 12.99 10.35
N TYR A 208 -1.37 11.93 11.00
CA TYR A 208 -0.59 11.11 11.94
C TYR A 208 -1.20 9.71 12.07
N PRO A 209 -0.42 8.72 12.56
CA PRO A 209 -0.92 7.37 12.83
C PRO A 209 -2.22 7.42 13.64
N THR A 210 -3.28 6.85 13.08
CA THR A 210 -4.63 6.95 13.62
C THR A 210 -5.13 5.55 13.95
N ILE A 211 -5.65 5.38 15.17
CA ILE A 211 -6.29 4.13 15.61
C ILE A 211 -7.79 4.39 15.71
N GLY A 212 -8.59 3.50 15.13
CA GLY A 212 -10.03 3.63 15.10
C GLY A 212 -10.76 2.36 14.71
N GLN A 213 -12.00 2.24 15.17
CA GLN A 213 -12.94 1.20 14.72
C GLN A 213 -13.97 1.77 13.72
N TYR A 214 -14.31 3.05 13.86
CA TYR A 214 -15.32 3.71 13.04
C TYR A 214 -14.62 4.75 12.18
N VAL A 215 -14.79 4.66 10.87
CA VAL A 215 -14.28 5.65 9.91
C VAL A 215 -15.45 6.28 9.21
N ARG A 216 -15.62 7.59 9.39
CA ARG A 216 -16.73 8.38 8.86
C ARG A 216 -16.23 9.34 7.79
N LEU A 217 -16.93 9.37 6.66
CA LEU A 217 -16.82 10.41 5.65
C LEU A 217 -18.02 11.33 5.83
N GLN A 218 -17.79 12.63 5.90
CA GLN A 218 -18.87 13.61 6.05
C GLN A 218 -18.59 14.84 5.18
N ILE A 219 -19.57 15.22 4.35
CA ILE A 219 -19.51 16.53 3.67
C ILE A 219 -19.76 17.61 4.71
N THR A 220 -18.88 18.61 4.77
CA THR A 220 -18.90 19.62 5.84
C THR A 220 -19.37 21.00 5.39
N GLN A 221 -19.52 21.23 4.09
CA GLN A 221 -19.90 22.53 3.50
C GLN A 221 -21.04 22.35 2.51
N GLY A 222 -21.89 23.38 2.35
CA GLY A 222 -23.07 23.35 1.47
C GLY A 222 -24.38 23.04 2.20
N SER A 223 -25.49 23.08 1.46
CA SER A 223 -26.85 22.98 2.01
C SER A 223 -27.77 22.02 1.25
N SER A 224 -27.30 21.40 0.17
CA SER A 224 -28.06 20.43 -0.61
C SER A 224 -27.09 19.42 -1.22
N ASN A 225 -26.45 18.68 -0.33
CA ASN A 225 -25.35 17.78 -0.65
C ASN A 225 -25.88 16.37 -0.80
N ILE A 226 -25.24 15.62 -1.70
CA ILE A 226 -25.37 14.17 -1.79
C ILE A 226 -23.96 13.61 -1.65
N LEU A 227 -23.74 12.76 -0.65
CA LEU A 227 -22.53 11.95 -0.58
C LEU A 227 -22.74 10.71 -1.43
N ASN A 228 -21.92 10.55 -2.46
CA ASN A 228 -21.91 9.38 -3.32
C ASN A 228 -20.49 8.87 -3.55
N LEU A 229 -20.34 7.56 -3.63
CA LEU A 229 -19.08 6.90 -3.94
C LEU A 229 -19.37 5.47 -4.40
N VAL A 230 -18.47 4.95 -5.22
CA VAL A 230 -18.54 3.56 -5.67
C VAL A 230 -18.04 2.66 -4.55
N GLU A 231 -16.82 2.91 -4.07
CA GLU A 231 -16.16 2.04 -3.09
C GLU A 231 -15.29 2.89 -2.15
N ILE A 232 -15.21 2.46 -0.89
CA ILE A 232 -14.23 2.94 0.08
C ILE A 232 -13.38 1.78 0.58
N GLU A 233 -12.06 1.95 0.47
CA GLU A 233 -11.09 1.03 1.03
C GLU A 233 -10.36 1.69 2.20
N ILE A 234 -10.18 0.94 3.29
CA ILE A 234 -9.44 1.40 4.47
C ILE A 234 -8.26 0.48 4.65
N TYR A 235 -7.05 1.00 4.42
CA TYR A 235 -5.83 0.22 4.52
C TYR A 235 -5.25 0.31 5.93
N THR A 236 -4.97 -0.85 6.53
CA THR A 236 -4.38 -0.95 7.88
C THR A 236 -3.00 -1.60 7.81
N THR A 237 -2.21 -1.40 8.86
CA THR A 237 -0.80 -1.85 8.87
C THR A 237 -0.57 -3.20 9.56
N TYR A 238 -1.58 -3.81 10.20
CA TYR A 238 -1.48 -5.11 10.90
C TYR A 238 -2.85 -5.78 10.95
#